data_AF-A0A662ADI0-F1
#
_entry.id   AF-A0A662ADI0-F1
#
_cell.length_a   1.000
_cell.length_b   1.000
_cell.length_c   1.000
_cell.angle_alpha   90.00
_cell.angle_beta   90.00
_cell.angle_gamma   90.00
#
_symmetry.space_group_name_H-M   'P 1'
#
loop_
_entity.id
_entity.type
_entity.pdbx_description
1 polymer ?
#
loop_
_entity_poly.entity_id
_entity_poly.type
_entity_poly.pdbx_seq_one_letter_code
_entity_poly.pdbx_strand_id
1 'polypeptide(L)' 'MSIALQIEKMTTADRIQAMEELWEALSLDKDEISSPDWHESILNTRMQKIKSGNAKFLTIKDLKNRIG' A
#
# COMPACT_ATOMS: atom_id res chain seq x y z
N MET A 1 -0.14 -26.57 13.12
CA MET A 1 0.94 -25.61 13.46
C MET A 1 0.47 -24.24 13.00
N SER A 2 0.55 -23.19 13.83
CA SER A 2 0.03 -21.87 13.47
C SER A 2 0.98 -21.15 12.51
N ILE A 3 0.44 -20.45 11.50
CA ILE A 3 1.20 -19.59 10.58
C ILE A 3 2.00 -18.54 11.37
N ALA A 4 1.42 -17.99 12.44
CA ALA A 4 2.10 -17.04 13.32
C ALA A 4 3.38 -17.62 13.94
N LEU A 5 3.36 -18.90 14.37
CA LEU A 5 4.52 -19.58 14.94
C LEU A 5 5.62 -19.87 13.90
N GLN A 6 5.29 -19.89 12.61
CA GLN A 6 6.26 -20.04 11.53
C GLN A 6 6.91 -18.70 11.18
N ILE A 7 6.12 -17.62 11.11
CA ILE A 7 6.61 -16.26 10.86
C ILE A 7 7.60 -15.82 11.95
N GLU A 8 7.34 -16.16 13.22
CA GLU A 8 8.25 -15.84 14.33
C GLU A 8 9.67 -16.39 14.13
N LYS A 9 9.80 -17.53 13.44
CA LYS A 9 11.08 -18.21 13.20
C LYS A 9 11.81 -17.73 11.93
N MET A 10 11.14 -16.98 11.07
CA MET A 10 11.69 -16.45 9.82
C MET A 10 12.67 -15.30 10.09
N THR A 11 13.72 -15.19 9.26
CA THR A 11 14.55 -13.99 9.24
C THR A 11 13.76 -12.80 8.67
N THR A 12 14.25 -11.57 8.86
CA THR A 12 13.62 -10.39 8.27
C THR A 12 13.51 -10.51 6.74
N ALA A 13 14.52 -11.05 6.07
CA ALA A 13 14.51 -11.24 4.62
C ALA A 13 13.41 -12.24 4.21
N ASP A 14 13.31 -13.38 4.90
CA ASP A 14 12.28 -14.39 4.63
C ASP A 14 10.87 -13.84 4.86
N ARG A 15 10.68 -12.98 5.88
CA ARG A 15 9.39 -12.33 6.12
C ARG A 15 9.00 -11.36 4.99
N ILE A 16 9.96 -10.60 4.47
CA ILE A 16 9.72 -9.68 3.34
C ILE A 16 9.36 -10.50 2.10
N GLN A 17 10.13 -11.56 1.81
CA GLN A 17 9.85 -12.46 0.69
C GLN A 17 8.45 -13.09 0.82
N ALA A 18 8.09 -13.60 2.00
CA ALA A 18 6.77 -14.16 2.25
C ALA A 18 5.64 -13.12 2.12
N MET A 19 5.90 -11.85 2.49
CA MET A 19 4.95 -10.75 2.26
C MET A 19 4.74 -10.48 0.77
N GLU A 20 5.82 -10.50 -0.03
CA GLU A 20 5.73 -10.27 -1.49
C GLU A 20 4.97 -11.40 -2.18
N GLU A 21 5.27 -12.65 -1.85
CA GLU A 21 4.57 -13.83 -2.39
C GLU A 21 3.08 -13.83 -2.02
N LEU A 22 2.76 -13.50 -0.77
CA LEU A 22 1.37 -13.36 -0.34
C LEU A 22 0.66 -12.23 -1.08
N TRP A 23 1.34 -11.09 -1.26
CA TRP A 23 0.80 -9.96 -1.98
C TRP A 23 0.52 -10.28 -3.46
N GLU A 24 1.42 -10.99 -4.13
CA GLU A 24 1.24 -11.46 -5.49
C GLU A 24 0.03 -12.40 -5.60
N ALA A 25 -0.07 -13.38 -4.70
CA ALA A 25 -1.19 -14.31 -4.67
C ALA A 25 -2.54 -13.58 -4.49
N LEU A 26 -2.61 -12.62 -3.55
CA LEU A 26 -3.81 -11.82 -3.30
C LEU A 26 -4.15 -10.88 -4.45
N SER A 27 -3.14 -10.36 -5.17
CA SER A 27 -3.34 -9.45 -6.30
C SER A 27 -3.84 -10.16 -7.56
N LEU A 28 -3.56 -11.47 -7.67
CA LEU A 28 -4.01 -12.32 -8.77
C LEU A 28 -5.39 -12.94 -8.51
N ASP A 29 -5.81 -12.98 -7.23
CA ASP A 29 -7.12 -13.48 -6.87
C ASP A 29 -8.21 -12.55 -7.40
N LYS A 30 -9.17 -13.13 -8.14
CA LYS A 30 -10.19 -12.38 -8.90
C LYS A 30 -11.39 -11.94 -8.08
N ASP A 31 -11.34 -12.13 -6.76
CA ASP A 31 -12.28 -11.50 -5.85
C ASP A 31 -11.97 -10.00 -5.81
N GLU A 32 -12.33 -9.32 -6.91
CA GLU A 32 -12.27 -7.87 -7.05
C GLU A 32 -13.14 -7.26 -5.95
N ILE A 33 -12.50 -6.90 -4.85
CA ILE A 33 -13.12 -6.05 -3.85
C ILE A 33 -13.37 -4.72 -4.57
N SER A 34 -14.64 -4.47 -4.90
CA SER A 34 -15.02 -3.18 -5.48
C SER A 34 -14.51 -2.07 -4.59
N SER A 35 -13.84 -1.10 -5.18
CA SER A 35 -13.52 0.13 -4.47
C SER A 35 -14.82 0.71 -3.89
N PRO A 36 -14.79 1.27 -2.66
CA PRO A 36 -15.95 1.96 -2.11
C PRO A 36 -16.38 3.11 -3.02
N ASP A 37 -17.67 3.42 -3.08
CA ASP A 37 -18.24 4.49 -3.93
C ASP A 37 -17.58 5.86 -3.70
N TRP A 38 -17.14 6.13 -2.47
CA TRP A 38 -16.47 7.39 -2.13
C TRP A 38 -15.05 7.51 -2.73
N HIS A 39 -14.41 6.38 -3.09
CA HIS A 39 -13.01 6.34 -3.49
C HIS A 39 -12.78 7.13 -4.78
N GLU A 40 -13.68 6.99 -5.75
CA GLU A 40 -13.63 7.70 -7.03
C GLU A 40 -13.64 9.23 -6.83
N SER A 41 -14.54 9.73 -5.98
CA SER A 41 -14.66 11.18 -5.71
C SER A 41 -13.37 11.77 -5.13
N ILE A 42 -12.71 11.03 -4.23
CA ILE A 42 -11.42 11.45 -3.64
C ILE A 42 -10.32 11.46 -4.71
N LEU A 43 -10.24 10.41 -5.54
CA LEU A 43 -9.25 10.33 -6.62
C LEU A 43 -9.43 11.46 -7.63
N ASN A 44 -10.67 11.73 -8.04
CA ASN A 44 -11.01 12.84 -8.93
C ASN A 44 -10.59 14.18 -8.32
N THR A 45 -10.89 14.43 -7.05
CA THR A 45 -10.47 15.65 -6.34
C THR A 45 -8.96 15.81 -6.32
N ARG A 46 -8.21 14.73 -6.02
CA ARG A 46 -6.74 14.74 -6.01
C ARG A 46 -6.17 14.97 -7.40
N MET A 47 -6.74 14.33 -8.42
CA MET A 47 -6.34 14.49 -9.82
C MET A 47 -6.53 15.93 -10.30
N GLN A 48 -7.65 16.57 -9.95
CA GLN A 48 -7.88 17.98 -10.30
C GLN A 48 -6.86 18.91 -9.64
N LYS A 49 -6.51 18.69 -8.37
CA LYS A 49 -5.46 19.46 -7.69
C LYS A 49 -4.09 19.33 -8.38
N ILE A 50 -3.77 18.14 -8.89
CA ILE A 50 -2.54 17.92 -9.65
C ILE A 50 -2.59 18.68 -10.97
N LYS A 51 -3.67 18.50 -11.75
CA LYS A 51 -3.85 19.17 -13.05
C LYS A 51 -3.86 20.69 -12.95
N SER A 52 -4.40 21.24 -11.86
CA SER A 52 -4.43 22.68 -11.62
C SER A 52 -3.12 23.26 -11.07
N GLY A 53 -2.08 22.43 -10.88
CA GLY A 53 -0.80 22.86 -10.28
C GLY A 53 -0.87 23.17 -8.78
N ASN A 54 -1.98 22.86 -8.10
CA ASN A 54 -2.19 23.16 -6.68
C ASN A 54 -1.78 22.01 -5.76
N ALA A 55 -1.35 20.88 -6.33
CA ALA A 55 -0.86 19.74 -5.56
C ALA A 55 0.53 20.04 -4.97
N LYS A 56 0.71 19.71 -3.69
CA LYS A 56 2.02 19.71 -3.03
C LYS A 56 2.55 18.29 -3.00
N PHE A 57 3.73 18.09 -3.55
CA PHE A 57 4.45 16.83 -3.49
C PHE A 57 5.50 16.90 -2.37
N LEU A 58 5.76 15.77 -1.75
CA LEU A 58 6.78 15.61 -0.71
C LEU A 58 7.77 14.56 -1.19
N THR A 59 9.06 14.81 -1.00
CA THR A 59 10.06 13.76 -1.16
C THR A 59 9.94 12.76 -0.01
N ILE A 60 10.49 11.55 -0.18
CA ILE A 60 10.57 10.57 0.91
C ILE A 60 11.32 11.15 2.13
N LYS A 61 12.31 12.00 1.90
CA LYS A 61 13.03 12.72 2.95
C LYS A 61 12.10 13.69 3.70
N ASP A 62 11.32 14.49 2.98
CA ASP A 62 10.35 15.42 3.60
C ASP A 62 9.27 14.67 4.38
N LEU A 63 8.81 13.54 3.84
CA LEU A 63 7.85 12.67 4.53
C LEU A 63 8.45 12.15 5.84
N LYS A 64 9.67 11.60 5.80
CA LYS A 64 10.36 11.07 6.99
C LYS A 64 10.49 12.14 8.08
N ASN A 65 10.83 13.37 7.72
CA ASN A 65 10.94 14.48 8.67
C ASN A 65 9.59 14.91 9.27
N ARG A 66 8.47 14.61 8.61
CA ARG A 66 7.13 14.98 9.07
C ARG A 66 6.52 13.95 10.02
N ILE A 67 6.81 12.67 9.82
CA ILE A 67 6.13 11.56 10.52
C ILE A 67 7.06 10.72 11.40
N GLY A 68 8.38 10.83 11.24
CA GLY A 68 9.38 10.12 12.05
C GLY A 68 9.99 11.02 13.11
#